data_AF-A0A848Q9A9-F1
#
_entry.id   AF-A0A848Q9A9-F1
#
_cell.length_a   1.000
_cell.length_b   1.000
_cell.length_c   1.000
_cell.angle_alpha   90.00
_cell.angle_beta   90.00
_cell.angle_gamma   90.00
#
_symmetry.space_group_name_H-M   'P 1'
#
loop_
_entity.id
_entity.type
_entity.pdbx_description
1 polymer ?
#
loop_
_entity_poly.entity_id
_entity_poly.type
_entity_poly.pdbx_seq_one_letter_code
_entity_poly.pdbx_strand_id
1 'polypeptide(L)'
;MKYERIMVRFGELSTKGRNKMDFVKLLATNIRRKLGGSFPDFQIETRFDHIYILVNDNDPYAMISELQEISGINSLTLVTRQEKDIDTIKKIALEMVKDKVANTFKVRSKRSDK
;
A
#
# COMPACT_ATOMS: atom_id res chain seq x y z
N MET A 1 1.93 -15.34 5.93
CA MET A 1 1.28 -14.72 4.75
C MET A 1 2.30 -13.85 4.01
N LYS A 2 2.40 -13.92 2.68
CA LYS A 2 3.28 -13.06 1.88
C LYS A 2 2.50 -11.83 1.39
N TYR A 3 2.96 -10.64 1.74
CA TYR A 3 2.41 -9.38 1.23
C TYR A 3 3.26 -8.94 0.04
N GLU A 4 2.64 -8.83 -1.12
CA GLU A 4 3.34 -8.47 -2.35
C GLU A 4 3.49 -6.96 -2.50
N ARG A 5 2.62 -6.20 -1.84
CA ARG A 5 2.49 -4.76 -2.09
C ARG A 5 2.21 -3.98 -0.81
N ILE A 6 2.72 -2.75 -0.80
CA ILE A 6 2.33 -1.70 0.15
C ILE A 6 1.52 -0.67 -0.62
N MET A 7 0.29 -0.41 -0.18
CA MET A 7 -0.54 0.69 -0.65
C MET A 7 -0.22 1.94 0.18
N VAL A 8 0.30 2.96 -0.48
CA VAL A 8 0.60 4.27 0.09
C VAL A 8 -0.53 5.22 -0.30
N ARG A 9 -1.34 5.64 0.67
CA ARG A 9 -2.33 6.70 0.47
C ARG A 9 -1.75 8.01 0.94
N PHE A 10 -1.95 9.02 0.13
CA PHE A 10 -1.63 10.41 0.44
C PHE A 10 -2.94 11.17 0.70
N GLY A 11 -2.88 12.19 1.56
CA GLY A 11 -4.04 12.91 2.07
C GLY A 11 -4.80 13.73 1.03
N GLU A 12 -5.69 14.61 1.50
CA GLU A 12 -6.68 15.33 0.70
C GLU A 12 -6.09 16.06 -0.52
N LEU A 13 -6.18 15.37 -1.65
CA LEU A 13 -5.92 15.89 -2.99
C LEU A 13 -6.84 17.08 -3.35
N SER A 14 -7.96 17.24 -2.64
CA SER A 14 -8.94 18.32 -2.80
C SER A 14 -8.36 19.72 -2.54
N THR A 15 -7.36 19.85 -1.67
CA THR A 15 -6.66 21.14 -1.43
C THR A 15 -5.54 21.40 -2.44
N LYS A 16 -5.18 20.39 -3.25
CA LYS A 16 -4.05 20.41 -4.18
C LYS A 16 -4.55 20.46 -5.62
N GLY A 17 -5.21 21.56 -6.02
CA GLY A 17 -5.83 21.76 -7.34
C GLY A 17 -4.97 21.36 -8.55
N ARG A 18 -4.25 22.31 -9.18
CA ARG A 18 -3.44 22.04 -10.39
C ARG A 18 -2.14 21.26 -10.14
N ASN A 19 -1.71 21.13 -8.88
CA ASN A 19 -0.39 20.57 -8.51
C ASN A 19 -0.43 19.11 -8.04
N LYS A 20 -1.57 18.42 -8.22
CA LYS A 20 -1.74 17.03 -7.80
C LYS A 20 -0.69 16.10 -8.42
N MET A 21 -0.46 16.23 -9.72
CA MET A 21 0.50 15.37 -10.43
C MET A 21 1.93 15.59 -9.93
N ASP A 22 2.32 16.84 -9.70
CA ASP A 22 3.67 17.17 -9.20
C ASP A 22 3.88 16.69 -7.78
N PHE A 23 2.85 16.78 -6.94
CA PHE A 23 2.87 16.20 -5.61
C PHE A 23 3.09 14.68 -5.64
N VAL A 24 2.33 13.95 -6.48
CA VAL A 24 2.48 12.49 -6.61
C VAL A 24 3.87 12.12 -7.15
N LYS A 25 4.40 12.88 -8.12
CA LYS A 25 5.76 12.69 -8.65
C LYS A 25 6.82 12.92 -7.56
N LEU A 26 6.72 14.02 -6.81
CA LEU A 26 7.64 14.34 -5.72
C LEU A 26 7.60 13.26 -4.62
N LEU A 27 6.40 12.82 -4.23
CA LEU A 27 6.24 11.76 -3.24
C LEU A 27 6.87 10.45 -3.73
N ALA A 28 6.64 10.05 -4.98
CA ALA A 28 7.26 8.87 -5.56
C ALA A 28 8.80 9.00 -5.57
N THR A 29 9.36 10.16 -5.88
CA THR A 29 10.81 10.41 -5.80
C THR A 29 11.34 10.29 -4.37
N ASN A 30 10.63 10.85 -3.38
CA ASN A 30 11.01 10.72 -1.98
C ASN A 30 11.00 9.26 -1.51
N ILE A 31 9.98 8.49 -1.91
CA ILE A 31 9.90 7.05 -1.64
C ILE A 31 11.10 6.31 -2.25
N ARG A 32 11.43 6.57 -3.53
CA ARG A 32 12.59 5.94 -4.17
C ARG A 32 13.89 6.23 -3.42
N ARG A 33 14.10 7.48 -3.01
CA ARG A 33 15.30 7.89 -2.29
C ARG A 33 15.40 7.25 -0.90
N LYS A 34 14.29 7.19 -0.17
CA LYS A 34 14.25 6.62 1.18
C LYS A 34 14.50 5.10 1.17
N LEU A 35 13.93 4.39 0.20
CA LEU A 35 14.05 2.93 0.11
C LEU A 35 15.27 2.44 -0.66
N GLY A 36 15.76 3.21 -1.64
CA GLY A 36 16.77 2.76 -2.60
C GLY A 36 18.15 2.41 -2.02
N GLY A 37 18.46 2.83 -0.80
CA GLY A 37 19.69 2.45 -0.11
C GLY A 37 19.60 1.15 0.68
N SER A 38 18.39 0.70 1.04
CA SER A 38 18.16 -0.41 1.97
C SER A 38 17.44 -1.59 1.34
N PHE A 39 16.75 -1.36 0.23
CA PHE A 39 15.92 -2.35 -0.45
C PHE A 39 16.32 -2.39 -1.94
N PRO A 40 17.01 -3.47 -2.38
CA PRO A 40 17.60 -3.51 -3.72
C PRO A 40 16.58 -3.70 -4.84
N ASP A 41 15.44 -4.32 -4.56
CA ASP A 41 14.46 -4.70 -5.59
C ASP A 41 13.04 -4.33 -5.20
N PHE A 42 12.57 -3.16 -5.60
CA PHE A 42 11.16 -2.78 -5.46
C PHE A 42 10.71 -1.95 -6.66
N GLN A 43 9.41 -1.96 -6.93
CA GLN A 43 8.81 -1.16 -8.00
C GLN A 43 7.75 -0.21 -7.45
N ILE A 44 7.61 0.96 -8.08
CA ILE A 44 6.59 1.95 -7.71
C ILE A 44 5.59 2.09 -8.86
N GLU A 45 4.32 1.80 -8.59
CA GLU A 45 3.20 2.08 -9.48
C GLU A 45 2.38 3.26 -8.93
N THR A 46 2.33 4.37 -9.65
CA THR A 46 1.47 5.50 -9.30
C THR A 46 0.04 5.28 -9.83
N ARG A 47 -0.95 5.54 -8.99
CA ARG A 47 -2.38 5.59 -9.33
C ARG A 47 -2.94 6.97 -9.01
N PHE A 48 -4.18 7.22 -9.39
CA PHE A 48 -4.81 8.53 -9.23
C PHE A 48 -4.94 8.97 -7.77
N ASP A 49 -5.18 8.05 -6.85
CA ASP A 49 -5.48 8.29 -5.43
C ASP A 49 -4.52 7.58 -4.46
N HIS A 50 -3.58 6.78 -4.98
CA HIS A 50 -2.59 6.07 -4.17
C HIS A 50 -1.36 5.69 -5.00
N ILE A 51 -0.31 5.22 -4.32
CA ILE A 51 0.86 4.59 -4.92
C ILE A 51 0.90 3.14 -4.41
N TYR A 52 1.21 2.18 -5.29
CA TYR A 52 1.65 0.86 -4.87
C TYR A 52 3.17 0.77 -4.89
N ILE A 53 3.73 0.16 -3.86
CA ILE A 53 5.11 -0.30 -3.83
C ILE A 53 5.07 -1.82 -3.90
N LEU A 54 5.64 -2.41 -4.94
CA LEU A 54 5.82 -3.85 -5.06
C LEU A 54 7.05 -4.22 -4.24
N VAL A 55 6.85 -5.09 -3.25
CA VAL A 55 7.83 -5.43 -2.22
C VAL A 55 8.87 -6.44 -2.73
N ASN A 56 8.50 -7.26 -3.72
CA ASN A 56 9.30 -8.36 -4.27
C ASN A 56 9.85 -9.26 -3.15
N ASP A 57 11.18 -9.32 -2.99
CA ASP A 57 11.85 -10.16 -1.97
C ASP A 57 12.30 -9.39 -0.72
N ASN A 58 11.89 -8.13 -0.56
CA ASN A 58 12.18 -7.35 0.65
C ASN A 58 11.24 -7.71 1.80
N ASP A 59 11.64 -7.29 3.01
CA ASP A 59 10.74 -7.33 4.18
C ASP A 59 9.73 -6.16 4.12
N PRO A 60 8.42 -6.43 3.93
CA PRO A 60 7.41 -5.39 3.86
C PRO A 60 7.28 -4.57 5.16
N TYR A 61 7.56 -5.18 6.33
CA TYR A 61 7.44 -4.48 7.60
C TYR A 61 8.59 -3.49 7.81
N ALA A 62 9.82 -3.88 7.48
CA ALA A 62 10.96 -2.96 7.47
C ALA A 62 10.74 -1.79 6.50
N MET A 63 10.21 -2.06 5.30
CA MET A 63 9.87 -0.99 4.35
C MET A 63 8.82 -0.03 4.92
N ILE A 64 7.79 -0.53 5.63
CA ILE A 64 6.79 0.32 6.28
C ILE A 64 7.43 1.26 7.30
N SER A 65 8.36 0.76 8.14
CA SER A 65 9.06 1.59 9.11
C SER A 65 9.80 2.76 8.46
N GLU A 66 10.49 2.52 7.34
CA GLU A 66 11.15 3.59 6.59
C GLU A 66 10.16 4.56 5.93
N LEU A 67 9.03 4.07 5.44
CA LEU A 67 8.00 4.89 4.79
C LEU A 67 7.26 5.80 5.77
N GLN A 68 7.13 5.43 7.04
CA GLN A 68 6.46 6.25 8.06
C GLN A 68 7.14 7.62 8.27
N GLU A 69 8.44 7.71 7.98
CA GLU A 69 9.23 8.94 8.08
C GLU A 69 9.01 9.91 6.90
N ILE A 70 8.28 9.50 5.86
CA ILE A 70 8.08 10.32 4.65
C ILE A 70 6.84 11.22 4.82
N SER A 71 7.08 12.53 4.89
CA SER A 71 6.00 13.53 4.87
C SER A 71 5.16 13.44 3.60
N GLY A 72 3.84 13.62 3.76
CA GLY A 72 2.85 13.54 2.69
C GLY A 72 2.18 12.18 2.54
N ILE A 73 2.68 11.14 3.21
CA ILE A 73 1.98 9.87 3.39
C ILE A 73 0.92 10.04 4.48
N ASN A 74 -0.31 9.63 4.21
CA ASN A 74 -1.42 9.62 5.16
C ASN A 74 -1.57 8.24 5.80
N SER A 75 -1.56 7.18 4.98
CA SER A 75 -1.69 5.82 5.49
C SER A 75 -0.90 4.82 4.66
N LEU A 76 -0.37 3.80 5.32
CA LEU A 76 0.29 2.64 4.73
C LEU A 76 -0.56 1.41 4.97
N THR A 77 -0.73 0.56 3.96
CA THR A 77 -1.50 -0.68 4.08
C THR A 77 -0.81 -1.81 3.33
N LEU A 78 -0.56 -2.93 4.01
CA LEU A 78 -0.11 -4.16 3.37
C LEU A 78 -1.27 -4.79 2.60
N VAL A 79 -1.05 -5.08 1.32
CA VAL A 79 -2.07 -5.65 0.44
C VAL A 79 -1.53 -6.81 -0.36
N THR A 80 -2.40 -7.76 -0.67
CA THR A 80 -2.14 -8.88 -1.58
C THR A 80 -3.13 -8.77 -2.74
N ARG A 81 -2.65 -9.04 -3.96
CA ARG A 81 -3.52 -9.13 -5.13
C ARG A 81 -4.00 -10.57 -5.27
N GLN A 82 -5.30 -10.74 -5.49
CA GLN A 82 -5.91 -12.05 -5.70
C GLN A 82 -6.75 -12.02 -6.97
N GLU A 83 -7.06 -13.20 -7.50
CA GLU A 83 -8.02 -13.34 -8.59
C GLU A 83 -9.42 -12.89 -8.14
N LYS A 84 -10.26 -12.54 -9.11
CA LYS A 84 -11.66 -12.13 -8.86
C LYS A 84 -12.56 -13.34 -8.60
N ASP A 85 -12.12 -14.23 -7.73
CA ASP A 85 -12.85 -15.40 -7.29
C ASP A 85 -13.22 -15.26 -5.81
N ILE A 86 -14.50 -15.47 -5.50
CA ILE A 86 -15.04 -15.20 -4.17
C ILE A 86 -14.50 -16.19 -3.13
N ASP A 87 -14.27 -17.44 -3.51
CA ASP A 87 -13.82 -18.47 -2.57
C ASP A 87 -12.33 -18.31 -2.25
N THR A 88 -11.54 -17.89 -3.24
CA THR A 88 -10.16 -17.45 -3.06
C THR A 88 -10.08 -16.26 -2.11
N ILE A 89 -10.94 -15.24 -2.30
CA ILE A 89 -10.97 -14.06 -1.42
C ILE A 89 -11.32 -14.46 0.02
N LYS A 90 -12.32 -15.33 0.24
CA LYS A 90 -12.69 -15.81 1.58
C LYS A 90 -11.54 -16.53 2.26
N LYS A 91 -10.87 -17.44 1.55
CA LYS A 91 -9.74 -18.22 2.08
C LYS A 91 -8.61 -17.30 2.54
N ILE A 92 -8.19 -16.38 1.69
CA ILE A 92 -7.11 -15.44 2.01
C ILE A 92 -7.51 -14.48 3.14
N ALA A 93 -8.76 -13.99 3.15
CA ALA A 93 -9.24 -13.13 4.23
C ALA A 93 -9.26 -13.85 5.59
N LEU A 94 -9.60 -15.15 5.61
CA LEU A 94 -9.52 -15.97 6.82
C LEU A 94 -8.06 -16.14 7.28
N GLU A 95 -7.15 -16.46 6.37
CA GLU A 95 -5.71 -16.58 6.66
C GLU A 95 -5.13 -15.28 7.23
N MET A 96 -5.57 -14.10 6.74
CA MET A 96 -5.13 -12.80 7.24
C MET A 96 -5.48 -12.54 8.72
N VAL A 97 -6.57 -13.11 9.21
CA VAL A 97 -7.11 -12.80 10.55
C VAL A 97 -6.87 -13.92 11.55
N LYS A 98 -6.62 -15.15 11.09
CA LYS A 98 -6.51 -16.35 11.94
C LYS A 98 -5.48 -16.21 13.07
N ASP A 99 -4.36 -15.56 12.78
CA ASP A 99 -3.25 -15.41 13.74
C ASP A 99 -3.32 -14.07 14.51
N LYS A 100 -4.41 -13.30 14.36
CA LYS A 100 -4.57 -12.01 15.05
C LYS A 100 -5.41 -12.17 16.30
N VAL A 101 -4.86 -11.69 17.43
CA VAL A 101 -5.59 -11.66 18.71
C VAL A 101 -6.50 -10.42 18.72
N ALA A 102 -7.79 -10.61 18.42
CA ALA A 102 -8.81 -9.56 18.49
C ALA A 102 -10.19 -10.15 18.84
N ASN A 103 -10.97 -9.43 19.66
CA ASN A 103 -12.32 -9.86 20.07
C ASN A 103 -13.38 -9.58 19.01
N THR A 104 -13.19 -8.54 18.20
CA THR A 104 -14.12 -8.13 17.15
C THR A 104 -13.35 -7.65 15.93
N PHE A 105 -13.94 -7.78 14.75
CA PHE A 105 -13.38 -7.25 13.51
C PHE A 105 -14.51 -6.78 12.58
N LYS A 106 -14.13 -5.98 11.59
CA LYS A 106 -15.04 -5.49 10.55
C LYS A 106 -14.45 -5.75 9.17
N VAL A 107 -15.28 -6.24 8.27
CA VAL A 107 -14.95 -6.31 6.83
C VAL A 107 -15.52 -5.08 6.13
N ARG A 108 -14.70 -4.42 5.31
CA ARG A 108 -15.12 -3.35 4.42
C ARG A 108 -14.76 -3.74 2.98
N SER A 109 -15.76 -3.80 2.10
CA SER A 109 -15.57 -4.07 0.68
C SER A 109 -15.91 -2.83 -0.16
N LYS A 110 -15.22 -2.67 -1.29
CA LYS A 110 -15.49 -1.65 -2.30
C LYS A 110 -15.29 -2.27 -3.68
N ARG A 111 -16.29 -2.13 -4.56
CA ARG A 111 -16.18 -2.53 -5.97
C ARG A 111 -15.89 -1.29 -6.80
N SER A 112 -14.78 -1.30 -7.54
CA SER A 112 -14.36 -0.18 -8.40
C SER A 112 -14.83 -0.32 -9.85
N ASP A 113 -15.31 -1.50 -10.24
CA ASP A 113 -15.65 -1.89 -11.61
C ASP A 113 -17.18 -1.92 -11.86
N LYS A 114 -17.90 -0.97 -11.27
CA LYS A 114 -19.35 -0.84 -11.43
C LYS A 114 -19.71 0.57 -11.90
#